data_AF-A0A4S2QXA2-F1
#
_entry.id   AF-A0A4S2QXA2-F1
#
_cell.length_a   1.000
_cell.length_b   1.000
_cell.length_c   1.000
_cell.angle_alpha   90.00
_cell.angle_beta   90.00
_cell.angle_gamma   90.00
#
_symmetry.space_group_name_H-M   'P 1'
#
loop_
_entity.id
_entity.type
_entity.pdbx_description
1 polymer ?
#
loop_
_entity_poly.entity_id
_entity_poly.type
_entity_poly.pdbx_seq_one_letter_code
_entity_poly.pdbx_strand_id
1 'polypeptide(L)' 'MAIQTITPYSTPSDLLPLREIYDLLKETGHPVSNRDLKAWIRKDGLDVVRYRGVPHVSYSDILLAHRDAVLAGRI' A
#
# COMPACT_ATOMS: atom_id res chain seq x y z
N MET A 1 28.36 -9.73 31.55
CA MET A 1 27.98 -10.11 30.17
C MET A 1 26.58 -9.59 29.93
N ALA A 2 26.45 -8.41 29.31
CA ALA A 2 25.14 -7.86 28.96
C ALA A 2 24.73 -8.44 27.61
N ILE A 3 23.58 -9.11 27.56
CA ILE A 3 22.98 -9.59 26.31
C ILE A 3 22.58 -8.35 25.52
N GLN A 4 23.19 -8.13 24.36
CA GLN A 4 22.73 -7.12 23.42
C GLN A 4 21.35 -7.56 22.93
N THR A 5 20.30 -6.87 23.38
CA THR A 5 18.95 -7.07 22.88
C THR A 5 18.98 -6.70 21.40
N ILE A 6 19.03 -7.72 20.55
CA ILE A 6 18.87 -7.56 19.11
C ILE A 6 17.43 -7.10 18.93
N THR A 7 17.19 -5.80 18.85
CA THR A 7 15.92 -5.28 18.35
C THR A 7 15.75 -5.89 16.97
N PRO A 8 14.72 -6.74 16.74
CA PRO A 8 14.51 -7.28 15.41
C PRO A 8 14.40 -6.09 14.46
N TYR A 9 15.28 -6.06 13.46
CA TYR A 9 15.17 -5.10 12.37
C TYR A 9 13.72 -5.16 11.91
N SER A 10 13.00 -4.04 12.03
CA SER A 10 11.70 -3.90 11.40
C SER A 10 11.98 -4.14 9.92
N THR A 11 11.59 -5.30 9.41
CA THR A 11 11.49 -5.52 7.96
C THR A 11 10.77 -4.29 7.40
N PRO A 12 11.22 -3.70 6.28
CA PRO A 12 10.46 -2.68 5.60
C PRO A 12 9.07 -3.28 5.38
N SER A 13 8.09 -2.87 6.19
CA SER A 13 6.78 -3.45 6.07
C SER A 13 6.22 -2.87 4.79
N ASP A 14 5.89 -3.73 3.84
CA ASP A 14 5.21 -3.34 2.61
C ASP A 14 3.85 -2.65 2.89
N LEU A 15 3.41 -2.68 4.15
CA LEU A 15 2.31 -1.89 4.69
C LEU A 15 2.65 -0.40 4.73
N LEU A 16 2.09 0.35 3.79
CA LEU A 16 2.20 1.80 3.72
C LEU A 16 0.83 2.45 3.98
N PRO A 17 0.78 3.66 4.56
CA PRO A 17 -0.45 4.41 4.68
C PRO A 17 -0.97 4.81 3.30
N LEU A 18 -2.30 4.83 3.12
CA LEU A 18 -2.91 5.13 1.82
C LEU A 18 -2.44 6.43 1.16
N ARG A 19 -2.10 7.43 1.97
CA ARG A 19 -1.57 8.72 1.48
C ARG A 19 -0.21 8.55 0.79
N GLU A 20 0.68 7.77 1.38
CA GLU A 20 2.01 7.53 0.83
C GLU A 20 1.93 6.70 -0.45
N ILE A 21 1.08 5.67 -0.47
CA ILE A 21 0.77 4.89 -1.68
C ILE A 21 0.26 5.80 -2.80
N TYR A 22 -0.66 6.71 -2.50
CA TYR A 22 -1.18 7.68 -3.47
C TYR A 22 -0.07 8.58 -4.05
N ASP A 23 0.84 9.06 -3.20
CA ASP A 23 1.95 9.90 -3.65
C ASP A 23 2.95 9.09 -4.51
N LEU A 24 3.25 7.85 -4.16
CA LEU A 24 4.09 6.95 -4.97
C LEU A 24 3.46 6.63 -6.34
N LEU A 25 2.15 6.39 -6.39
CA LEU A 25 1.48 6.07 -7.66
C LEU A 25 1.46 7.26 -8.64
N LYS A 26 1.53 8.50 -8.16
CA LYS A 26 1.65 9.66 -9.06
C LYS A 26 2.94 9.64 -9.87
N GLU A 27 4.03 9.10 -9.31
CA GLU A 27 5.32 9.03 -9.97
C GLU A 27 5.34 8.01 -11.13
N THR A 28 4.35 7.10 -11.18
CA THR A 28 4.25 6.05 -12.20
C THR A 28 3.72 6.54 -13.56
N GLY A 29 3.27 7.80 -13.66
CA GLY A 29 2.66 8.37 -14.88
C GLY A 29 1.18 8.05 -15.07
N HIS A 30 0.60 7.16 -14.26
CA HIS A 30 -0.83 6.84 -14.23
C HIS A 30 -1.43 7.20 -12.86
N PRO A 31 -1.72 8.50 -12.62
CA PRO A 31 -2.21 8.95 -11.33
C PRO A 31 -3.62 8.39 -11.08
N VAL A 32 -3.85 7.92 -9.86
CA VAL A 32 -5.15 7.37 -9.44
C VAL A 32 -5.72 8.13 -8.29
N SER A 33 -7.04 8.15 -8.15
CA SER A 33 -7.68 8.85 -7.05
C SER A 33 -7.70 8.01 -5.77
N ASN A 34 -7.85 8.67 -4.62
CA ASN A 34 -8.13 7.99 -3.36
C ASN A 34 -9.40 7.13 -3.39
N ARG A 35 -10.34 7.42 -4.32
CA ARG A 35 -11.55 6.62 -4.51
C ARG A 35 -11.21 5.29 -5.18
N ASP A 36 -10.28 5.29 -6.13
CA ASP A 36 -9.86 4.08 -6.85
C ASP A 36 -9.10 3.15 -5.92
N LEU A 37 -8.18 3.68 -5.12
CA LEU A 37 -7.50 2.92 -4.06
C LEU A 37 -8.51 2.24 -3.12
N LYS A 38 -9.51 2.97 -2.64
CA LYS A 38 -10.57 2.41 -1.78
C LYS A 38 -11.45 1.39 -2.52
N ALA A 39 -11.64 1.55 -3.82
CA ALA A 39 -12.40 0.61 -4.63
C ALA A 39 -11.65 -0.71 -4.79
N TRP A 40 -10.34 -0.66 -5.07
CA TRP A 40 -9.49 -1.86 -5.17
C TRP A 40 -9.39 -2.61 -3.86
N ILE A 41 -9.18 -1.90 -2.74
CA ILE A 41 -9.16 -2.53 -1.41
C ILE A 41 -10.44 -3.35 -1.17
N ARG A 42 -11.61 -2.80 -1.52
CA ARG A 42 -12.89 -3.50 -1.35
C ARG A 42 -13.11 -4.61 -2.38
N LYS A 43 -12.75 -4.36 -3.63
CA LYS A 43 -13.00 -5.26 -4.76
C LYS A 43 -12.10 -6.50 -4.69
N ASP A 44 -10.83 -6.28 -4.39
CA ASP A 44 -9.79 -7.31 -4.39
C ASP A 44 -9.55 -7.87 -2.98
N GLY A 45 -10.27 -7.36 -1.97
CA GLY A 45 -10.25 -7.89 -0.61
C GLY A 45 -8.93 -7.68 0.12
N LEU A 46 -8.25 -6.57 -0.16
CA LEU A 46 -6.90 -6.31 0.36
C LEU A 46 -6.93 -6.11 1.88
N ASP A 47 -5.94 -6.70 2.55
CA ASP A 47 -5.81 -6.60 4.01
C ASP A 47 -5.46 -5.18 4.44
N VAL A 48 -6.31 -4.61 5.31
CA VAL A 48 -6.12 -3.27 5.86
C VAL A 48 -5.75 -3.37 7.33
N VAL A 49 -4.50 -3.02 7.64
CA VAL A 49 -4.01 -2.94 9.02
C VAL A 49 -4.16 -1.51 9.52
N ARG A 50 -4.76 -1.33 10.69
CA ARG A 50 -4.84 0.01 11.31
C ARG A 50 -3.72 0.19 12.31
N TYR A 51 -2.83 1.13 12.04
CA TYR A 51 -1.79 1.55 12.97
C TYR A 51 -2.06 2.99 13.41
N ARG A 52 -2.24 3.20 14.73
CA ARG A 52 -2.60 4.51 15.31
C ARG A 52 -3.81 5.19 14.64
N GLY A 53 -4.78 4.39 14.22
CA GLY A 53 -6.00 4.88 13.54
C GLY A 53 -5.83 5.16 12.04
N VAL A 54 -4.62 5.03 11.49
CA VAL A 54 -4.34 5.22 10.06
C VAL A 54 -4.39 3.86 9.33
N PRO A 55 -5.16 3.74 8.24
CA PRO A 55 -5.21 2.53 7.44
C PRO A 55 -3.91 2.37 6.63
N HIS A 56 -3.27 1.23 6.81
CA HIS A 56 -2.10 0.78 6.07
C HIS A 56 -2.49 -0.45 5.24
N VAL A 57 -1.96 -0.52 4.03
CA VAL A 57 -2.22 -1.61 3.07
C VAL A 57 -0.90 -1.97 2.41
N SER A 58 -0.77 -3.23 1.99
CA SER A 58 0.36 -3.67 1.18
C SER A 58 0.47 -2.82 -0.09
N TYR A 59 1.62 -2.20 -0.29
CA TYR A 59 1.92 -1.44 -1.50
C TYR A 59 2.02 -2.36 -2.72
N SER A 60 2.59 -3.55 -2.54
CA SER A 60 2.70 -4.56 -3.60
C SER A 60 1.33 -5.01 -4.11
N ASP A 61 0.36 -5.25 -3.21
CA ASP A 61 -1.01 -5.60 -3.60
C ASP A 61 -1.70 -4.47 -4.38
N ILE A 62 -1.52 -3.22 -3.94
CA ILE A 62 -2.05 -2.07 -4.65
C ILE A 62 -1.39 -1.91 -6.04
N LEU A 63 -0.09 -2.18 -6.15
CA LEU A 63 0.61 -2.14 -7.45
C LEU A 63 0.06 -3.17 -8.43
N LEU A 64 -0.29 -4.37 -7.96
CA LEU A 64 -0.94 -5.38 -8.80
C LEU A 64 -2.31 -4.88 -9.28
N ALA A 65 -3.13 -4.34 -8.39
CA ALA A 65 -4.43 -3.78 -8.74
C ALA A 65 -4.31 -2.58 -9.71
N HIS A 66 -3.30 -1.73 -9.52
CA HIS A 66 -2.99 -0.60 -10.39
C HIS A 66 -2.59 -1.07 -11.79
N ARG A 67 -1.65 -2.02 -11.88
CA ARG A 67 -1.24 -2.64 -13.14
C ARG A 67 -2.45 -3.21 -13.90
N ASP A 68 -3.31 -3.95 -13.22
CA ASP A 68 -4.50 -4.54 -13.84
C ASP A 68 -5.49 -3.46 -14.32
N ALA A 69 -5.60 -2.35 -13.58
CA ALA A 69 -6.43 -1.21 -13.99
C ALA A 69 -5.88 -0.49 -15.22
N VAL A 70 -4.55 -0.29 -15.31
CA VAL A 70 -3.87 0.27 -16.49
C VAL A 70 -4.04 -0.65 -17.70
N LEU A 71 -3.80 -1.96 -17.54
CA LEU A 71 -3.97 -2.94 -18.63
C LEU A 71 -5.42 -3.03 -19.12
N ALA A 72 -6.40 -2.81 -18.23
CA ALA A 72 -7.81 -2.78 -18.58
C ALA A 72 -8.28 -1.43 -19.16
N GLY A 73 -7.42 -0.41 -19.25
CA GLY A 73 -7.77 0.93 -19.74
C GLY A 73 -8.77 1.68 -18.85
N ARG A 74 -8.81 1.36 -17.55
CA ARG A 74 -9.70 2.03 -16.58
C ARG A 74 -9.10 3.32 -16.01
N ILE A 75 -7.79 3.52 -16.21
CA ILE A 75 -6.95 4.65 -15.82
C ILE A 75 -5.82 4.83 -16.84
#